data_AF-A0A2A2KKS7-F1
#
_entry.id   AF-A0A2A2KKS7-F1
#
_cell.length_a   1.000
_cell.length_b   1.000
_cell.length_c   1.000
_cell.angle_alpha   90.00
_cell.angle_beta   90.00
_cell.angle_gamma   90.00
#
_symmetry.space_group_name_H-M   'P 1'
#
loop_
_entity.id
_entity.type
_entity.pdbx_description
1 polymer ?
#
loop_
_entity_poly.entity_id
_entity_poly.type
_entity_poly.pdbx_seq_one_letter_code
_entity_poly.pdbx_strand_id
1 'polypeptide(L)'
;MSDIKPNHTIYINNLNEKVKKSELKRQLHCIFTQFGEIVTVMSFRSSKMRGQAHVAFKEISAASNALRAMQGFPLYEKPMRIQYAKEDSDVIAKAKGTYIERPIKPKGLKAKKKPARDGPAKDGAPNKILFVSNLPHETSVDQLQVLFNQFPGLRDVRLNPMRKGIAFVEFDTEELAVPAKDALNDFSTHQFLTVRFCGKKIIDNCGRDEASCWKCNNMVNCTKEFFCGKCHTVQPPATSSNYLEYLGLPTQFNISETDLKKRFRDRQFLLHPDKFVNSPESEKNLSDEHSRMLNAAYKTLSEPFQRAKYLMEILSGEKVDEEKSKLDLDPDELMEMMEWNEKVADLDSKDQLEEELQTVQTSIDKELASLGKAFNERNDESRGVSNNPGAIVMKRTPSSEKSLARGRVMPTIAPFEAEYADCPV
;
A
#
# COMPACT_ATOMS: atom_id res chain seq x y z
N MET A 1 -35.20 36.20 -18.01
CA MET A 1 -33.87 35.55 -18.08
C MET A 1 -32.86 36.57 -17.62
N SER A 2 -32.11 36.30 -16.55
CA SER A 2 -30.99 37.16 -16.16
C SER A 2 -29.99 37.23 -17.32
N ASP A 3 -29.65 38.42 -17.81
CA ASP A 3 -28.60 38.61 -18.81
C ASP A 3 -27.25 38.21 -18.21
N ILE A 4 -26.80 36.99 -18.52
CA ILE A 4 -25.50 36.48 -18.10
C ILE A 4 -24.47 36.93 -19.15
N LYS A 5 -23.41 37.59 -18.69
CA LYS A 5 -22.31 38.04 -19.54
C LYS A 5 -21.68 36.85 -20.30
N PRO A 6 -21.29 37.02 -21.58
CA PRO A 6 -20.57 36.00 -22.33
C PRO A 6 -19.32 35.50 -21.59
N ASN A 7 -19.14 34.18 -21.57
CA ASN A 7 -18.06 33.50 -20.85
C ASN A 7 -17.44 32.42 -21.76
N HIS A 8 -16.16 32.09 -21.53
CA HIS A 8 -15.48 30.94 -22.15
C HIS A 8 -16.10 29.59 -21.75
N THR A 9 -16.72 29.54 -20.56
CA THR A 9 -17.33 28.31 -20.05
C THR A 9 -18.84 28.34 -20.26
N ILE A 10 -19.36 27.32 -20.95
CA ILE A 10 -20.80 27.06 -21.05
C ILE A 10 -21.23 26.07 -19.97
N TYR A 11 -22.38 26.36 -19.37
CA TYR A 11 -23.08 25.52 -18.42
C TYR A 11 -24.23 24.79 -19.13
N ILE A 12 -24.27 23.47 -18.99
CA ILE A 12 -25.25 22.60 -19.62
C ILE A 12 -26.04 21.90 -18.52
N ASN A 13 -27.37 21.97 -18.59
CA ASN A 13 -28.27 21.24 -17.70
C ASN A 13 -29.27 20.38 -18.50
N ASN A 14 -30.09 19.63 -17.77
CA ASN A 14 -31.07 18.68 -18.32
C ASN A 14 -30.44 17.49 -19.07
N LEU A 15 -29.22 17.09 -18.70
CA LEU A 15 -28.57 15.89 -19.26
C LEU A 15 -29.12 14.61 -18.63
N ASN A 16 -29.04 13.50 -19.37
CA ASN A 16 -29.47 12.19 -18.87
C ASN A 16 -28.55 11.68 -17.74
N GLU A 17 -29.11 11.54 -16.53
CA GLU A 17 -28.38 11.16 -15.32
C GLU A 17 -27.91 9.69 -15.31
N LYS A 18 -28.57 8.82 -16.10
CA LYS A 18 -28.28 7.39 -16.15
C LYS A 18 -26.93 7.10 -16.83
N VAL A 19 -26.48 7.99 -17.71
CA VAL A 19 -25.26 7.82 -18.51
C VAL A 19 -24.00 7.88 -17.64
N LYS A 20 -23.04 6.98 -17.89
CA LYS A 20 -21.75 6.93 -17.16
C LYS A 20 -20.96 8.23 -17.36
N LYS A 21 -20.25 8.69 -16.31
CA LYS A 21 -19.50 9.97 -16.32
C LYS A 21 -18.47 10.04 -17.46
N SER A 22 -17.72 8.97 -17.68
CA SER A 22 -16.70 8.88 -18.74
C SER A 22 -17.33 9.02 -20.12
N GLU A 23 -18.42 8.30 -20.38
CA GLU A 23 -19.12 8.32 -21.65
C GLU A 23 -19.78 9.67 -21.91
N LEU A 24 -20.44 10.26 -20.91
CA LEU A 24 -21.02 11.60 -21.03
C LEU A 24 -19.94 12.65 -21.34
N LYS A 25 -18.76 12.56 -20.70
CA LYS A 25 -17.64 13.46 -20.94
C LYS A 25 -17.11 13.31 -22.37
N ARG A 26 -16.94 12.06 -22.84
CA ARG A 26 -16.46 11.74 -24.20
C ARG A 26 -17.40 12.30 -25.27
N GLN A 27 -18.70 12.10 -25.10
CA GLN A 27 -19.68 12.59 -26.07
C GLN A 27 -19.83 14.11 -26.07
N LEU A 28 -19.85 14.75 -24.90
CA LEU A 28 -19.85 16.20 -24.84
C LEU A 28 -18.59 16.77 -25.49
N HIS A 29 -17.42 16.15 -25.28
CA HIS A 29 -16.21 16.55 -25.99
C HIS A 29 -16.41 16.43 -27.51
N CYS A 30 -16.80 15.26 -28.00
CA CYS A 30 -17.00 15.00 -29.43
C CYS A 30 -17.97 16.00 -30.11
N ILE A 31 -19.09 16.31 -29.46
CA ILE A 31 -20.12 17.22 -29.99
C ILE A 31 -19.61 18.67 -30.02
N PHE A 32 -18.88 19.10 -28.99
CA PHE A 32 -18.49 20.50 -28.86
C PHE A 32 -17.16 20.85 -29.54
N THR A 33 -16.32 19.86 -29.87
CA THR A 33 -15.04 20.10 -30.57
C THR A 33 -15.25 20.79 -31.92
N GLN A 34 -16.41 20.60 -32.57
CA GLN A 34 -16.72 21.24 -33.86
C GLN A 34 -16.82 22.78 -33.80
N PHE A 35 -17.03 23.36 -32.61
CA PHE A 35 -17.16 24.82 -32.45
C PHE A 35 -15.85 25.50 -32.08
N GLY A 36 -14.84 24.75 -31.63
CA GLY A 36 -13.54 25.27 -31.25
C GLY A 36 -12.78 24.36 -30.28
N GLU A 37 -11.56 24.77 -29.97
CA GLU A 37 -10.67 24.06 -29.05
C GLU A 37 -11.23 24.06 -27.61
N ILE A 38 -11.42 22.87 -27.05
CA ILE A 38 -11.93 22.67 -25.69
C ILE A 38 -10.75 22.52 -24.74
N VAL A 39 -10.71 23.35 -23.69
CA VAL A 39 -9.71 23.27 -22.63
C VAL A 39 -10.05 22.15 -21.65
N THR A 40 -11.31 22.07 -21.22
CA THR A 40 -11.75 21.01 -20.30
C THR A 40 -13.26 20.80 -20.32
N VAL A 41 -13.66 19.54 -20.10
CA VAL A 41 -15.05 19.13 -19.89
C VAL A 41 -15.20 18.60 -18.47
N MET A 42 -16.04 19.26 -17.69
CA MET A 42 -16.32 18.93 -16.29
C MET A 42 -17.73 18.36 -16.14
N SER A 43 -17.83 17.12 -15.69
CA SER A 43 -19.09 16.45 -15.34
C SER A 43 -19.01 15.82 -13.96
N PHE A 44 -20.12 15.83 -13.23
CA PHE A 44 -20.19 15.37 -11.84
C PHE A 44 -21.39 14.44 -11.64
N ARG A 45 -21.29 13.52 -10.67
CA ARG A 45 -22.34 12.56 -10.32
C ARG A 45 -22.87 12.69 -8.89
N SER A 46 -22.44 13.72 -8.16
CA SER A 46 -23.02 14.04 -6.85
C SER A 46 -24.48 14.44 -7.00
N SER A 47 -25.31 14.15 -6.00
CA SER A 47 -26.76 14.43 -6.02
C SER A 47 -27.11 15.87 -6.46
N LYS A 48 -26.32 16.87 -6.02
CA LYS A 48 -26.53 18.29 -6.40
C LYS A 48 -26.14 18.63 -7.85
N MET A 49 -25.19 17.91 -8.43
CA MET A 49 -24.54 18.23 -9.72
C MET A 49 -24.83 17.19 -10.82
N ARG A 50 -25.67 16.19 -10.55
CA ARG A 50 -26.06 15.19 -11.55
C ARG A 50 -26.92 15.87 -12.63
N GLY A 51 -26.78 15.40 -13.87
CA GLY A 51 -27.48 15.98 -15.02
C GLY A 51 -26.96 17.35 -15.46
N GLN A 52 -25.79 17.76 -14.98
CA GLN A 52 -25.16 19.04 -15.26
C GLN A 52 -23.72 18.84 -15.74
N ALA A 53 -23.26 19.70 -16.65
CA ALA A 53 -21.89 19.72 -17.14
C ALA A 53 -21.42 21.15 -17.42
N HIS A 54 -20.10 21.36 -17.39
CA HIS A 54 -19.46 22.59 -17.81
C HIS A 54 -18.44 22.27 -18.89
N VAL A 55 -18.47 23.02 -19.98
CA VAL A 55 -17.50 22.89 -21.09
C VAL A 55 -16.78 24.23 -21.23
N ALA A 56 -15.47 24.22 -21.06
CA ALA A 56 -14.63 25.41 -21.15
C ALA A 56 -13.91 25.43 -22.50
N PHE A 57 -14.15 26.47 -23.30
CA PHE A 57 -13.48 26.71 -24.57
C PHE A 57 -12.28 27.63 -24.39
N LYS A 58 -11.33 27.55 -25.32
CA LYS A 58 -10.23 28.51 -25.41
C LYS A 58 -10.74 29.90 -25.78
N GLU A 59 -11.65 29.98 -26.75
CA GLU A 59 -12.23 31.23 -27.27
C GLU A 59 -13.67 31.48 -26.82
N ILE A 60 -14.04 32.75 -26.57
CA ILE A 60 -15.42 33.16 -26.18
C ILE A 60 -16.38 33.05 -27.37
N SER A 61 -15.89 33.31 -28.58
CA SER A 61 -16.67 33.19 -29.81
C SER A 61 -17.13 31.75 -30.03
N ALA A 62 -16.25 30.77 -29.80
CA ALA A 62 -16.58 29.35 -29.86
C ALA A 62 -17.70 28.98 -28.86
N ALA A 63 -17.60 29.43 -27.61
CA ALA A 63 -18.65 29.23 -26.60
C ALA A 63 -19.99 29.85 -27.02
N SER A 64 -19.97 31.04 -27.64
CA SER A 64 -21.15 31.74 -28.11
C SER A 64 -21.83 31.03 -29.29
N ASN A 65 -21.03 30.51 -30.22
CA ASN A 65 -21.51 29.73 -31.36
C ASN A 65 -22.11 28.39 -30.90
N ALA A 66 -21.41 27.70 -29.99
CA ALA A 66 -21.88 26.45 -29.38
C ALA A 66 -23.23 26.63 -28.66
N LEU A 67 -23.38 27.71 -27.90
CA LEU A 67 -24.63 28.00 -27.18
C LEU A 67 -25.80 28.21 -28.13
N ARG A 68 -25.61 28.96 -29.23
CA ARG A 68 -26.68 29.22 -30.21
C ARG A 68 -27.05 27.99 -31.03
N ALA A 69 -26.05 27.21 -31.46
CA ALA A 69 -26.25 26.08 -32.35
C ALA A 69 -26.78 24.82 -31.64
N MET A 70 -26.35 24.57 -30.40
CA MET A 70 -26.67 23.32 -29.68
C MET A 70 -27.81 23.48 -28.67
N GLN A 71 -28.51 24.62 -28.67
CA GLN A 71 -29.60 24.84 -27.74
C GLN A 71 -30.77 23.90 -28.03
N GLY A 72 -31.15 23.07 -27.06
CA GLY A 72 -32.25 22.12 -27.22
C GLY A 72 -31.87 20.85 -27.98
N PHE A 73 -30.60 20.64 -28.31
CA PHE A 73 -30.16 19.43 -29.01
C PHE A 73 -30.47 18.16 -28.19
N PRO A 74 -31.12 17.15 -28.76
CA PRO A 74 -31.45 15.92 -28.05
C PRO A 74 -30.21 15.05 -27.84
N LEU A 75 -29.77 14.91 -26.59
CA LEU A 75 -28.66 14.05 -26.18
C LEU A 75 -29.18 12.98 -25.21
N TYR A 76 -29.13 11.70 -25.63
CA TYR A 76 -29.70 10.57 -24.89
C TYR A 76 -31.15 10.78 -24.46
N GLU A 77 -32.01 11.08 -25.44
CA GLU A 77 -33.47 11.23 -25.27
C GLU A 77 -33.90 12.45 -24.44
N LYS A 78 -32.95 13.33 -24.05
CA LYS A 78 -33.26 14.59 -23.36
C LYS A 78 -32.68 15.79 -24.12
N PRO A 79 -33.48 16.85 -24.34
CA PRO A 79 -32.97 18.09 -24.94
C PRO A 79 -32.08 18.81 -23.94
N MET A 80 -30.82 19.05 -24.30
CA MET A 80 -29.89 19.79 -23.46
C MET A 80 -30.25 21.28 -23.41
N ARG A 81 -30.06 21.93 -22.26
CA ARG A 81 -30.18 23.39 -22.17
C ARG A 81 -28.84 24.00 -21.77
N ILE A 82 -28.42 24.99 -22.54
CA ILE A 82 -27.11 25.63 -22.47
C ILE A 82 -27.29 27.08 -22.03
N GLN A 83 -26.40 27.54 -21.16
CA GLN A 83 -26.28 28.91 -20.67
C GLN A 83 -24.79 29.25 -20.50
N TYR A 84 -24.44 30.53 -20.41
CA TYR A 84 -23.10 30.90 -19.96
C TYR A 84 -22.92 30.56 -18.47
N ALA A 85 -21.71 30.14 -18.09
CA ALA A 85 -21.37 29.97 -16.68
C ALA A 85 -21.34 31.34 -15.97
N LYS A 86 -21.77 31.35 -14.71
CA LYS A 86 -21.79 32.57 -13.87
C LYS A 86 -20.38 33.05 -13.52
N GLU A 87 -19.46 32.10 -13.35
CA GLU A 87 -18.07 32.32 -12.98
C GLU A 87 -17.16 31.64 -14.02
N ASP A 88 -15.96 32.18 -14.19
CA ASP A 88 -14.94 31.56 -15.03
C ASP A 88 -14.48 30.24 -14.39
N SER A 89 -14.23 29.23 -15.21
CA SER A 89 -13.66 27.98 -14.73
C SER A 89 -12.23 28.20 -14.22
N ASP A 90 -11.81 27.43 -13.22
CA ASP A 90 -10.50 27.61 -12.57
C ASP A 90 -9.34 27.59 -13.57
N VAL A 91 -9.46 26.80 -14.65
CA VAL A 91 -8.45 26.74 -15.72
C VAL A 91 -8.37 28.05 -16.49
N ILE A 92 -9.51 28.68 -16.79
CA ILE A 92 -9.58 29.97 -17.49
C ILE A 92 -9.16 31.11 -16.56
N ALA A 93 -9.57 31.07 -15.28
CA ALA A 93 -9.16 32.07 -14.29
C ALA A 93 -7.63 32.05 -14.07
N LYS A 94 -7.00 30.87 -14.08
CA LYS A 94 -5.54 30.73 -14.04
C LYS A 94 -4.88 31.30 -15.29
N ALA A 95 -5.42 31.02 -16.47
CA ALA A 95 -4.91 31.56 -17.73
C ALA A 95 -5.02 33.10 -17.80
N LYS A 96 -6.07 33.68 -17.23
CA LYS A 96 -6.27 35.14 -17.14
C LYS A 96 -5.51 35.82 -15.98
N GLY A 97 -4.87 35.05 -15.10
CA GLY A 97 -4.21 35.59 -13.90
C GLY A 97 -5.18 36.14 -12.83
N THR A 98 -6.48 35.88 -12.94
CA THR A 98 -7.53 36.35 -12.00
C THR A 98 -7.93 35.28 -10.98
N TYR A 99 -7.17 34.19 -10.88
CA TYR A 99 -7.48 33.07 -10.00
C TYR A 99 -7.28 33.44 -8.53
N ILE A 100 -8.39 33.43 -7.78
CA ILE A 100 -8.38 33.54 -6.32
C ILE A 100 -8.57 32.14 -5.76
N GLU A 101 -7.62 31.70 -4.92
CA GLU A 101 -7.73 30.41 -4.24
C GLU A 101 -8.96 30.39 -3.33
N ARG A 102 -9.91 29.50 -3.66
CA ARG A 102 -11.08 29.30 -2.82
C ARG A 102 -10.66 28.53 -1.57
N PRO A 103 -11.04 28.98 -0.37
CA PRO A 103 -10.78 28.22 0.85
C PRO A 103 -11.44 26.85 0.70
N ILE A 104 -10.64 25.79 0.82
CA ILE A 104 -11.13 24.42 0.82
C ILE A 104 -12.04 24.30 2.02
N LYS A 105 -13.37 24.30 1.80
CA LYS A 105 -14.31 23.84 2.84
C LYS A 105 -13.88 22.41 3.16
N PRO A 106 -13.43 22.11 4.39
CA PRO A 106 -13.00 20.77 4.72
C PRO A 106 -14.17 19.83 4.46
N LYS A 107 -14.05 18.99 3.43
CA LYS A 107 -14.94 17.84 3.23
C LYS A 107 -14.94 17.10 4.55
N GLY A 108 -16.11 17.02 5.20
CA GLY A 108 -16.29 16.58 6.59
C GLY A 108 -15.21 15.62 7.07
N LEU A 109 -14.15 16.19 7.66
CA LEU A 109 -13.28 15.47 8.55
C LEU A 109 -14.14 15.23 9.78
N LYS A 110 -14.40 13.94 10.08
CA LYS A 110 -14.82 13.51 11.41
C LYS A 110 -14.04 14.32 12.43
N ALA A 111 -14.77 14.94 13.36
CA ALA A 111 -14.33 15.90 14.37
C ALA A 111 -12.81 15.87 14.63
N LYS A 112 -12.13 16.96 14.26
CA LYS A 112 -10.75 17.22 14.72
C LYS A 112 -10.73 17.07 16.24
N LYS A 113 -10.04 16.05 16.74
CA LYS A 113 -9.61 15.98 18.14
C LYS A 113 -8.88 17.30 18.44
N LYS A 114 -9.33 17.98 19.50
CA LYS A 114 -8.72 19.21 20.01
C LYS A 114 -7.21 19.00 20.21
N PRO A 115 -6.37 20.03 20.00
CA PRO A 115 -4.96 19.96 20.36
C PRO A 115 -4.83 19.69 21.86
N ALA A 116 -3.83 18.89 22.22
CA ALA A 116 -3.51 18.53 23.60
C ALA A 116 -3.36 19.82 24.42
N ARG A 117 -4.15 19.93 25.48
CA ARG A 117 -3.95 20.92 26.54
C ARG A 117 -2.76 20.44 27.36
N ASP A 118 -1.69 21.21 27.37
CA ASP A 118 -0.68 21.15 28.43
C ASP A 118 -1.38 21.53 29.75
N GLY A 119 -1.59 20.53 30.58
CA GLY A 119 -2.08 20.61 31.94
C GLY A 119 -1.45 19.46 32.73
N PRO A 120 -1.35 19.57 34.07
CA PRO A 120 -0.61 18.60 34.88
C PRO A 120 -1.19 17.20 34.65
N ALA A 121 -0.30 16.29 34.24
CA ALA A 121 -0.64 14.98 33.74
C ALA A 121 -1.23 14.11 34.86
N LYS A 122 -2.42 13.54 34.62
CA LYS A 122 -2.98 12.51 35.50
C LYS A 122 -2.12 11.25 35.40
N ASP A 123 -1.64 10.77 36.54
CA ASP A 123 -1.01 9.46 36.66
C ASP A 123 -1.94 8.38 36.09
N GLY A 124 -1.43 7.59 35.15
CA GLY A 124 -2.13 6.40 34.66
C GLY A 124 -2.27 5.36 35.78
N ALA A 125 -3.29 4.51 35.68
CA ALA A 125 -3.43 3.33 36.56
C ALA A 125 -2.14 2.49 36.54
N PRO A 126 -1.81 1.79 37.66
CA PRO A 126 -0.61 0.95 37.73
C PRO A 126 -0.59 -0.03 36.56
N ASN A 127 0.56 -0.11 35.89
CA ASN A 127 0.79 -0.94 34.72
C ASN A 127 2.22 -1.49 34.78
N LYS A 128 2.41 -2.70 34.25
CA LYS A 128 3.74 -3.34 34.12
C LYS A 128 4.70 -2.62 33.17
N ILE A 129 4.21 -1.69 32.34
CA ILE A 129 5.03 -0.93 31.37
C ILE A 129 5.11 0.53 31.79
N LEU A 130 6.34 1.01 31.93
CA LEU A 130 6.67 2.40 32.18
C LEU A 130 6.97 3.12 30.86
N PHE A 131 6.35 4.28 30.69
CA PHE A 131 6.65 5.24 29.64
C PHE A 131 7.67 6.24 30.17
N VAL A 132 8.82 6.29 29.51
CA VAL A 132 9.92 7.19 29.83
C VAL A 132 9.98 8.25 28.74
N SER A 133 9.95 9.51 29.14
CA SER A 133 10.02 10.66 28.24
C SER A 133 11.02 11.69 28.74
N ASN A 134 11.42 12.60 27.85
CA ASN A 134 12.44 13.62 28.10
C ASN A 134 13.86 13.03 28.26
N LEU A 135 14.15 11.97 27.52
CA LEU A 135 15.48 11.38 27.44
C LEU A 135 16.39 12.22 26.50
N PRO A 136 17.69 12.36 26.81
CA PRO A 136 18.67 12.93 25.89
C PRO A 136 18.66 12.23 24.53
N HIS A 137 18.92 12.97 23.45
CA HIS A 137 18.88 12.44 22.08
C HIS A 137 19.93 11.35 21.79
N GLU A 138 20.94 11.22 22.65
CA GLU A 138 22.05 10.28 22.52
C GLU A 138 21.91 9.04 23.43
N THR A 139 20.84 8.94 24.22
CA THR A 139 20.68 7.81 25.16
C THR A 139 20.50 6.49 24.41
N SER A 140 21.39 5.52 24.71
CA SER A 140 21.35 4.16 24.17
C SER A 140 20.48 3.21 25.02
N VAL A 141 20.11 2.07 24.46
CA VAL A 141 19.34 1.03 25.17
C VAL A 141 20.10 0.52 26.38
N ASP A 142 21.41 0.28 26.24
CA ASP A 142 22.26 -0.26 27.32
C ASP A 142 22.32 0.67 28.54
N GLN A 143 22.36 2.00 28.32
CA GLN A 143 22.33 2.98 29.40
C GLN A 143 21.03 2.92 30.19
N LEU A 144 19.90 2.76 29.49
CA LEU A 144 18.60 2.61 30.13
C LEU A 144 18.44 1.25 30.81
N GLN A 145 19.01 0.20 30.23
CA GLN A 145 19.02 -1.12 30.83
C GLN A 145 19.77 -1.09 32.16
N VAL A 146 20.96 -0.47 32.22
CA VAL A 146 21.71 -0.30 33.48
C VAL A 146 20.91 0.50 34.52
N LEU A 147 20.24 1.59 34.10
CA LEU A 147 19.45 2.44 35.00
C LEU A 147 18.24 1.73 35.59
N PHE A 148 17.53 0.91 34.80
CA PHE A 148 16.32 0.22 35.27
C PHE A 148 16.60 -1.17 35.87
N ASN A 149 17.78 -1.75 35.63
CA ASN A 149 18.18 -3.05 36.20
C ASN A 149 18.46 -2.99 37.72
N GLN A 150 18.57 -1.80 38.30
CA GLN A 150 18.65 -1.61 39.77
C GLN A 150 17.34 -2.01 40.48
N PHE A 151 16.23 -2.13 39.73
CA PHE A 151 14.94 -2.60 40.23
C PHE A 151 14.70 -4.05 39.77
N PRO A 152 14.24 -4.95 40.65
CA PRO A 152 13.99 -6.34 40.29
C PRO A 152 12.83 -6.45 39.29
N GLY A 153 12.91 -7.43 38.39
CA GLY A 153 11.83 -7.75 37.44
C GLY A 153 11.87 -6.98 36.12
N LEU A 154 13.02 -6.41 35.71
CA LEU A 154 13.19 -5.83 34.38
C LEU A 154 13.13 -6.92 33.29
N ARG A 155 12.19 -6.81 32.35
CA ARG A 155 12.05 -7.74 31.22
C ARG A 155 12.69 -7.21 29.95
N ASP A 156 12.36 -5.98 29.57
CA ASP A 156 12.80 -5.41 28.29
C ASP A 156 12.79 -3.88 28.30
N VAL A 157 13.66 -3.27 27.49
CA VAL A 157 13.78 -1.81 27.31
C VAL A 157 13.76 -1.50 25.81
N ARG A 158 12.76 -0.72 25.37
CA ARG A 158 12.55 -0.40 23.94
C ARG A 158 12.55 1.10 23.70
N LEU A 159 13.47 1.58 22.85
CA LEU A 159 13.48 2.96 22.36
C LEU A 159 12.59 3.12 21.12
N ASN A 160 11.92 4.27 20.99
CA ASN A 160 11.09 4.53 19.82
C ASN A 160 11.94 4.96 18.60
N PRO A 161 11.95 4.21 17.48
CA PRO A 161 12.76 4.56 16.30
C PRO A 161 12.27 5.83 15.58
N MET A 162 11.00 6.22 15.74
CA MET A 162 10.43 7.42 15.10
C MET A 162 10.54 8.70 15.94
N ARG A 163 10.74 8.60 17.26
CA ARG A 163 10.84 9.76 18.16
C ARG A 163 11.96 9.55 19.18
N LYS A 164 13.11 10.19 18.93
CA LYS A 164 14.23 10.25 19.88
C LYS A 164 13.79 10.98 21.14
N GLY A 165 14.16 10.47 22.32
CA GLY A 165 13.79 11.03 23.61
C GLY A 165 12.63 10.33 24.34
N ILE A 166 12.17 9.18 23.82
CA ILE A 166 11.08 8.36 24.38
C ILE A 166 11.51 6.89 24.44
N ALA A 167 11.28 6.25 25.59
CA ALA A 167 11.49 4.82 25.80
C ALA A 167 10.31 4.15 26.50
N PHE A 168 10.22 2.84 26.36
CA PHE A 168 9.28 1.97 27.06
C PHE A 168 10.07 0.92 27.83
N VAL A 169 9.78 0.77 29.12
CA VAL A 169 10.42 -0.21 29.99
C VAL A 169 9.34 -1.17 30.48
N GLU A 170 9.52 -2.47 30.24
CA GLU A 170 8.61 -3.52 30.68
C GLU A 170 9.17 -4.25 31.90
N PHE A 171 8.35 -4.36 32.94
CA PHE A 171 8.60 -5.18 34.12
C PHE A 171 7.74 -6.45 34.10
N ASP A 172 8.18 -7.47 34.84
CA ASP A 172 7.46 -8.74 34.96
C ASP A 172 6.10 -8.59 35.65
N THR A 173 6.02 -7.75 36.69
CA THR A 173 4.78 -7.46 37.41
C THR A 173 4.58 -5.95 37.62
N GLU A 174 3.32 -5.55 37.80
CA GLU A 174 2.97 -4.16 38.07
C GLU A 174 3.45 -3.68 39.45
N GLU A 175 3.51 -4.57 40.42
CA GLU A 175 4.00 -4.30 41.79
C GLU A 175 5.50 -3.93 41.78
N LEU A 176 6.27 -4.52 40.87
CA LEU A 176 7.70 -4.23 40.70
C LEU A 176 7.97 -2.97 39.88
N ALA A 177 7.01 -2.55 39.05
CA ALA A 177 7.11 -1.33 38.24
C ALA A 177 6.85 -0.04 39.05
N VAL A 178 6.06 -0.12 40.13
CA VAL A 178 5.71 1.05 40.98
C VAL A 178 6.96 1.68 41.63
N PRO A 179 7.84 0.92 42.32
CA PRO A 179 9.05 1.49 42.91
C PRO A 179 9.99 2.11 41.88
N ALA A 180 10.11 1.49 40.70
CA ALA A 180 10.95 1.98 39.61
C ALA A 180 10.43 3.32 39.05
N LYS A 181 9.10 3.47 38.92
CA LYS A 181 8.49 4.74 38.53
C LYS A 181 8.75 5.82 39.58
N ASP A 182 8.44 5.54 40.84
CA ASP A 182 8.48 6.55 41.90
C ASP A 182 9.91 7.03 42.21
N ALA A 183 10.90 6.14 42.04
CA ALA A 183 12.30 6.48 42.27
C ALA A 183 12.99 7.17 41.07
N LEU A 184 12.55 6.89 39.83
CA LEU A 184 13.18 7.44 38.62
C LEU A 184 12.40 8.61 37.99
N ASN A 185 11.15 8.84 38.41
CA ASN A 185 10.43 10.03 38.01
C ASN A 185 11.08 11.27 38.65
N ASP A 186 11.42 12.25 37.82
CA ASP A 186 12.16 13.47 38.18
C ASP A 186 13.63 13.22 38.62
N PHE A 187 14.21 12.06 38.26
CA PHE A 187 15.63 11.79 38.45
C PHE A 187 16.49 12.69 37.55
N SER A 188 17.52 13.32 38.13
CA SER A 188 18.33 14.33 37.45
C SER A 188 19.67 13.75 36.99
N THR A 189 19.74 13.41 35.71
CA THR A 189 21.02 13.25 34.99
C THR A 189 21.00 14.21 33.81
N HIS A 190 21.42 15.46 34.05
CA HIS A 190 21.49 16.58 33.09
C HIS A 190 20.16 17.02 32.43
N GLN A 191 19.09 16.23 32.52
CA GLN A 191 17.73 16.52 32.05
C GLN A 191 16.74 15.73 32.94
N PHE A 192 15.59 16.32 33.29
CA PHE A 192 14.61 15.66 34.17
C PHE A 192 13.95 14.49 33.46
N LEU A 193 14.19 13.27 33.95
CA LEU A 193 13.52 12.08 33.41
C LEU A 193 12.05 12.08 33.85
N THR A 194 11.11 11.97 32.92
CA THR A 194 9.68 11.82 33.26
C THR A 194 9.25 10.38 33.03
N VAL A 195 8.94 9.67 34.12
CA VAL A 195 8.52 8.26 34.10
C VAL A 195 7.06 8.16 34.51
N ARG A 196 6.22 7.59 33.65
CA ARG A 196 4.77 7.46 33.88
C ARG A 196 4.29 6.04 33.56
N PHE A 197 3.21 5.60 34.20
CA PHE A 197 2.53 4.39 33.75
C PHE A 197 1.98 4.59 32.35
N CYS A 198 2.22 3.63 31.46
CA CYS A 198 1.76 3.71 30.08
C CYS A 198 0.22 3.60 30.04
N GLY A 199 -0.49 4.72 29.94
CA GLY A 199 -1.96 4.77 29.95
C GLY A 199 -2.65 4.18 28.70
N LYS A 200 -1.89 3.64 27.75
CA LYS A 200 -2.38 2.96 26.56
C LYS A 200 -1.69 1.62 26.50
N LYS A 201 -2.44 0.52 26.36
CA LYS A 201 -1.89 -0.77 25.92
C LYS A 201 -1.17 -0.51 24.61
N ILE A 202 0.15 -0.41 24.65
CA ILE A 202 0.95 -0.33 23.44
C ILE A 202 0.99 -1.74 22.90
N ILE A 203 0.46 -1.82 21.69
CA ILE A 203 0.49 -2.94 20.79
C ILE A 203 1.97 -3.30 20.64
N ASP A 204 2.34 -4.50 21.08
CA ASP A 204 3.67 -5.04 20.87
C ASP A 204 3.96 -5.06 19.37
N ASN A 205 5.09 -4.46 19.01
CA ASN A 205 5.67 -4.61 17.68
C ASN A 205 6.09 -6.08 17.51
N CYS A 206 5.23 -6.80 16.79
CA CYS A 206 5.44 -7.93 15.89
C CYS A 206 6.75 -8.72 16.05
N GLY A 207 6.60 -9.96 16.50
CA GLY A 207 7.64 -11.00 16.40
C GLY A 207 7.13 -12.42 16.57
N ARG A 208 5.94 -12.65 17.15
CA ARG A 208 5.27 -13.95 17.21
C ARG A 208 3.76 -13.79 17.12
N ASP A 209 3.11 -14.74 16.46
CA ASP A 209 1.69 -14.86 16.13
C ASP A 209 0.75 -14.88 17.37
N GLU A 210 0.64 -13.78 18.11
CA GLU A 210 -0.28 -13.68 19.25
C GLU A 210 -1.11 -12.40 19.16
N ALA A 211 -2.19 -12.45 18.38
CA ALA A 211 -3.18 -11.37 18.33
C ALA A 211 -4.32 -11.66 19.31
N SER A 212 -4.67 -10.70 20.17
CA SER A 212 -5.87 -10.82 20.99
C SER A 212 -7.11 -10.54 20.15
N CYS A 213 -8.13 -11.38 20.25
CA CYS A 213 -9.40 -11.19 19.57
C CYS A 213 -10.03 -9.84 19.94
N TRP A 214 -10.39 -9.02 18.95
CA TRP A 214 -10.98 -7.69 19.21
C TRP A 214 -12.33 -7.73 19.97
N LYS A 215 -13.02 -8.88 19.98
CA LYS A 215 -14.31 -9.05 20.66
C LYS A 215 -14.18 -9.71 22.03
N CYS A 216 -13.39 -10.77 22.16
CA CYS A 216 -13.30 -11.56 23.40
C CYS A 216 -11.96 -11.45 24.14
N ASN A 217 -11.00 -10.69 23.62
CA ASN A 217 -9.64 -10.53 24.15
C ASN A 217 -8.86 -11.82 24.41
N ASN A 218 -9.36 -12.97 23.91
CA ASN A 218 -8.62 -14.21 23.98
C ASN A 218 -7.47 -14.21 22.98
N MET A 219 -6.37 -14.85 23.38
CA MET A 219 -5.21 -15.07 22.53
C MET A 219 -5.62 -15.93 21.33
N VAL A 220 -5.45 -15.38 20.13
CA VAL A 220 -5.63 -16.10 18.86
C VAL A 220 -4.23 -16.44 18.36
N ASN A 221 -3.98 -17.72 18.15
CA ASN A 221 -2.66 -18.29 17.83
C ASN A 221 -2.10 -17.87 16.45
N CYS A 222 -2.84 -17.10 15.66
CA CYS A 222 -2.39 -16.62 14.36
C CYS A 222 -3.35 -15.58 13.80
N THR A 223 -2.82 -14.45 13.35
CA THR A 223 -3.51 -13.51 12.45
C THR A 223 -3.82 -14.13 11.06
N LYS A 224 -3.35 -15.37 10.83
CA LYS A 224 -3.63 -16.20 9.65
C LYS A 224 -5.00 -16.88 9.69
N GLU A 225 -5.64 -16.92 10.86
CA GLU A 225 -7.01 -17.43 10.99
C GLU A 225 -8.03 -16.29 10.89
N PHE A 226 -8.98 -16.43 9.96
CA PHE A 226 -10.03 -15.45 9.70
C PHE A 226 -11.03 -15.29 10.85
N PHE A 227 -11.12 -16.28 11.73
CA PHE A 227 -12.11 -16.35 12.81
C PHE A 227 -11.42 -16.64 14.14
N CYS A 228 -11.95 -16.08 15.22
CA CYS A 228 -11.48 -16.43 16.56
C CYS A 228 -11.91 -17.85 16.94
N GLY A 229 -10.98 -18.69 17.40
CA GLY A 229 -11.28 -20.05 17.85
C GLY A 229 -12.21 -20.16 19.07
N LYS A 230 -12.45 -19.08 19.84
CA LYS A 230 -13.36 -19.09 21.00
C LYS A 230 -14.71 -18.44 20.73
N CYS A 231 -14.75 -17.25 20.12
CA CYS A 231 -15.99 -16.52 19.89
C CYS A 231 -16.47 -16.53 18.43
N HIS A 232 -15.76 -17.25 17.55
CA HIS A 232 -16.04 -17.38 16.10
C HIS A 232 -16.24 -16.05 15.36
N THR A 233 -15.73 -14.96 15.93
CA THR A 233 -15.88 -13.63 15.36
C THR A 233 -14.80 -13.42 14.30
N VAL A 234 -15.18 -12.84 13.16
CA VAL A 234 -14.25 -12.46 12.08
C VAL A 234 -13.17 -11.53 12.65
N GLN A 235 -11.91 -11.87 12.45
CA GLN A 235 -10.77 -11.06 12.88
C GLN A 235 -10.38 -10.08 11.78
N PRO A 236 -9.73 -8.94 12.09
CA PRO A 236 -9.20 -8.05 11.06
C PRO A 236 -8.06 -8.69 10.26
N PRO A 237 -7.86 -8.30 8.99
CA PRO A 237 -6.72 -8.76 8.21
C PRO A 237 -5.40 -8.31 8.84
N ALA A 238 -4.39 -9.17 8.77
CA ALA A 238 -3.05 -8.84 9.25
C ALA A 238 -2.43 -7.73 8.38
N THR A 239 -1.93 -6.66 9.00
CA THR A 239 -1.31 -5.54 8.27
C THR A 239 -0.06 -5.96 7.48
N SER A 240 0.59 -7.06 7.87
CA SER A 240 1.83 -7.55 7.28
C SER A 240 1.66 -8.78 6.37
N SER A 241 0.45 -9.28 6.14
CA SER A 241 0.26 -10.47 5.30
C SER A 241 0.32 -10.13 3.81
N ASN A 242 1.21 -10.80 3.09
CA ASN A 242 1.26 -10.75 1.63
C ASN A 242 0.03 -11.43 1.01
N TYR A 243 -0.36 -11.06 -0.21
CA TYR A 243 -1.49 -11.65 -0.93
C TYR A 243 -1.34 -13.16 -1.13
N LEU A 244 -0.11 -13.65 -1.34
CA LEU A 244 0.19 -15.08 -1.47
C LEU A 244 -0.09 -15.83 -0.15
N GLU A 245 0.43 -15.32 0.96
CA GLU A 245 0.19 -15.89 2.28
C GLU A 245 -1.29 -15.82 2.66
N TYR A 246 -1.96 -14.71 2.34
CA TYR A 246 -3.37 -14.50 2.59
C TYR A 246 -4.29 -15.50 1.86
N LEU A 247 -3.93 -15.89 0.63
CA LEU A 247 -4.63 -16.94 -0.12
C LEU A 247 -4.14 -18.36 0.21
N GLY A 248 -3.08 -18.49 1.02
CA GLY A 248 -2.47 -19.77 1.38
C GLY A 248 -1.67 -20.40 0.24
N LEU A 249 -1.04 -19.57 -0.59
CA LEU A 249 -0.21 -19.96 -1.72
C LEU A 249 1.28 -19.79 -1.39
N PRO A 250 2.16 -20.67 -1.93
CA PRO A 250 3.60 -20.50 -1.82
C PRO A 250 4.09 -19.25 -2.58
N THR A 251 5.19 -18.65 -2.12
CA THR A 251 5.87 -17.54 -2.78
C THR A 251 6.61 -18.02 -4.03
N GLN A 252 5.87 -18.21 -5.12
CA GLN A 252 6.39 -18.63 -6.42
C GLN A 252 5.67 -17.90 -7.56
N PHE A 253 6.37 -17.69 -8.68
CA PHE A 253 5.78 -17.05 -9.86
C PHE A 253 4.77 -17.95 -10.59
N ASN A 254 5.12 -19.22 -10.75
CA ASN A 254 4.29 -20.18 -11.46
C ASN A 254 3.17 -20.71 -10.55
N ILE A 255 2.04 -20.01 -10.54
CA ILE A 255 0.84 -20.38 -9.80
C ILE A 255 -0.19 -20.93 -10.79
N SER A 256 -0.72 -22.11 -10.49
CA SER A 256 -1.83 -22.71 -11.24
C SER A 256 -3.10 -21.88 -11.06
N GLU A 257 -3.69 -21.43 -12.17
CA GLU A 257 -4.95 -20.68 -12.13
C GLU A 257 -6.10 -21.46 -11.48
N THR A 258 -6.12 -22.79 -11.66
CA THR A 258 -7.18 -23.62 -11.08
C THR A 258 -7.10 -23.66 -9.57
N ASP A 259 -5.89 -23.73 -9.00
CA ASP A 259 -5.70 -23.68 -7.55
C ASP A 259 -5.99 -22.27 -7.02
N LEU A 260 -5.53 -21.22 -7.70
CA LEU A 260 -5.84 -19.83 -7.35
C LEU A 260 -7.35 -19.57 -7.31
N LYS A 261 -8.10 -19.99 -8.34
CA LYS A 261 -9.56 -19.87 -8.42
C LYS A 261 -10.24 -20.67 -7.30
N LYS A 262 -9.76 -21.87 -6.99
CA LYS A 262 -10.30 -22.71 -5.90
C LYS A 262 -10.11 -22.04 -4.54
N ARG A 263 -8.87 -21.64 -4.20
CA ARG A 263 -8.55 -20.95 -2.95
C ARG A 263 -9.32 -19.66 -2.79
N PHE A 264 -9.45 -18.86 -3.86
CA PHE A 264 -10.24 -17.64 -3.85
C PHE A 264 -11.71 -17.92 -3.52
N ARG A 265 -12.34 -18.88 -4.19
CA ARG A 265 -13.74 -19.26 -3.93
C ARG A 265 -13.95 -19.76 -2.50
N ASP A 266 -13.04 -20.59 -1.99
CA ASP A 266 -13.13 -21.13 -0.63
C ASP A 266 -13.07 -19.99 0.41
N ARG A 267 -12.16 -19.03 0.23
CA ARG A 267 -12.03 -17.87 1.14
C ARG A 267 -13.18 -16.88 0.98
N GLN A 268 -13.60 -16.59 -0.26
CA GLN A 268 -14.74 -15.73 -0.53
C GLN A 268 -16.02 -16.32 0.07
N PHE A 269 -16.22 -17.63 -0.04
CA PHE A 269 -17.35 -18.30 0.59
C PHE A 269 -17.38 -18.08 2.10
N LEU A 270 -16.23 -18.10 2.78
CA LEU A 270 -16.17 -17.88 4.23
C LEU A 270 -16.41 -16.41 4.62
N LEU A 271 -15.97 -15.46 3.81
CA LEU A 271 -15.87 -14.04 4.17
C LEU A 271 -16.86 -13.13 3.43
N HIS A 272 -17.77 -13.68 2.61
CA HIS A 272 -18.68 -12.91 1.78
C HIS A 272 -19.60 -11.98 2.60
N PRO A 273 -19.81 -10.72 2.19
CA PRO A 273 -20.65 -9.76 2.92
C PRO A 273 -22.08 -10.25 3.17
N ASP A 274 -22.64 -11.04 2.24
CA ASP A 274 -23.97 -11.63 2.37
C ASP A 274 -24.14 -12.50 3.62
N LYS A 275 -23.07 -13.11 4.14
CA LYS A 275 -23.11 -13.91 5.37
C LYS A 275 -23.21 -13.05 6.63
N PHE A 276 -22.81 -11.77 6.54
CA PHE A 276 -22.71 -10.86 7.68
C PHE A 276 -23.81 -9.78 7.66
N VAL A 277 -24.84 -9.90 6.80
CA VAL A 277 -25.96 -8.95 6.70
C VAL A 277 -26.71 -8.77 8.04
N ASN A 278 -26.79 -9.82 8.85
CA ASN A 278 -27.43 -9.79 10.17
C ASN A 278 -26.44 -9.58 11.33
N SER A 279 -25.13 -9.48 11.05
CA SER A 279 -24.09 -9.27 12.04
C SER A 279 -23.96 -7.80 12.47
N PRO A 280 -23.31 -7.52 13.61
CA PRO A 280 -23.02 -6.15 14.03
C PRO A 280 -22.20 -5.38 12.99
N GLU A 281 -22.34 -4.06 13.00
CA GLU A 281 -21.69 -3.15 12.04
C GLU A 281 -20.17 -3.32 11.97
N SER A 282 -19.52 -3.64 13.09
CA SER A 282 -18.08 -3.94 13.12
C SER A 282 -17.72 -5.19 12.32
N GLU A 283 -18.50 -6.27 12.42
CA GLU A 283 -18.27 -7.52 11.68
C GLU A 283 -18.57 -7.35 10.18
N LYS A 284 -19.59 -6.56 9.82
CA LYS A 284 -19.88 -6.19 8.42
C LYS A 284 -18.71 -5.47 7.77
N ASN A 285 -18.19 -4.44 8.44
CA ASN A 285 -17.06 -3.68 7.93
C ASN A 285 -15.81 -4.55 7.76
N LEU A 286 -15.56 -5.49 8.68
CA LEU A 286 -14.44 -6.44 8.57
C LEU A 286 -14.63 -7.42 7.40
N SER A 287 -15.83 -7.96 7.20
CA SER A 287 -16.16 -8.81 6.05
C SER A 287 -15.98 -8.08 4.72
N ASP A 288 -16.41 -6.82 4.65
CA ASP A 288 -16.21 -5.96 3.48
C ASP A 288 -14.72 -5.71 3.20
N GLU A 289 -13.93 -5.44 4.25
CA GLU A 289 -12.48 -5.24 4.15
C GLU A 289 -11.77 -6.50 3.62
N HIS A 290 -12.08 -7.66 4.19
CA HIS A 290 -11.56 -8.95 3.72
C HIS A 290 -11.95 -9.25 2.27
N SER A 291 -13.18 -8.92 1.88
CA SER A 291 -13.67 -9.11 0.51
C SER A 291 -12.93 -8.22 -0.49
N ARG A 292 -12.67 -6.96 -0.12
CA ARG A 292 -11.84 -6.06 -0.94
C ARG A 292 -10.43 -6.59 -1.11
N MET A 293 -9.82 -7.07 -0.02
CA MET A 293 -8.46 -7.59 -0.04
C MET A 293 -8.36 -8.90 -0.85
N LEU A 294 -9.35 -9.80 -0.72
CA LEU A 294 -9.43 -11.01 -1.54
C LEU A 294 -9.54 -10.70 -3.04
N ASN A 295 -10.40 -9.75 -3.41
CA ASN A 295 -10.59 -9.35 -4.79
C ASN A 295 -9.33 -8.69 -5.37
N ALA A 296 -8.66 -7.84 -4.58
CA ALA A 296 -7.38 -7.24 -4.96
C ALA A 296 -6.31 -8.31 -5.16
N ALA A 297 -6.16 -9.23 -4.19
CA ALA A 297 -5.21 -10.34 -4.26
C ALA A 297 -5.45 -11.23 -5.49
N TYR A 298 -6.71 -11.62 -5.75
CA TYR A 298 -7.04 -12.44 -6.91
C TYR A 298 -6.74 -11.72 -8.22
N LYS A 299 -7.09 -10.43 -8.34
CA LYS A 299 -6.82 -9.65 -9.56
C LYS A 299 -5.32 -9.52 -9.84
N THR A 300 -4.54 -9.17 -8.81
CA THR A 300 -3.08 -9.01 -8.93
C THR A 300 -2.39 -10.33 -9.24
N LEU A 301 -2.82 -11.43 -8.60
CA LEU A 301 -2.23 -12.74 -8.84
C LEU A 301 -2.76 -13.42 -10.10
N SER A 302 -3.94 -13.08 -10.62
CA SER A 302 -4.47 -13.70 -11.84
C SER A 302 -3.71 -13.27 -13.08
N GLU A 303 -3.29 -12.01 -13.16
CA GLU A 303 -2.56 -11.48 -14.32
C GLU A 303 -1.05 -11.72 -14.18
N PRO A 304 -0.37 -12.40 -15.13
CA PRO A 304 1.05 -12.76 -15.01
C PRO A 304 1.98 -11.56 -14.80
N PHE A 305 1.74 -10.45 -15.50
CA PHE A 305 2.55 -9.24 -15.38
C PHE A 305 2.38 -8.55 -14.02
N GLN A 306 1.14 -8.40 -13.55
CA GLN A 306 0.86 -7.86 -12.21
C GLN A 306 1.44 -8.75 -11.11
N ARG A 307 1.41 -10.08 -11.31
CA ARG A 307 2.02 -11.06 -10.41
C ARG A 307 3.54 -10.91 -10.37
N ALA A 308 4.20 -10.77 -11.52
CA ALA A 308 5.65 -10.54 -11.60
C ALA A 308 6.03 -9.27 -10.83
N LYS A 309 5.34 -8.16 -11.10
CA LYS A 309 5.54 -6.89 -10.42
C LYS A 309 5.38 -7.02 -8.91
N TYR A 310 4.30 -7.64 -8.46
CA TYR A 310 4.04 -7.83 -7.04
C TYR A 310 5.10 -8.70 -6.35
N LEU A 311 5.58 -9.76 -7.02
CA LEU A 311 6.66 -10.60 -6.49
C LEU A 311 7.99 -9.83 -6.43
N MET A 312 8.27 -8.97 -7.41
CA MET A 312 9.43 -8.09 -7.35
C MET A 312 9.33 -7.13 -6.15
N GLU A 313 8.19 -6.49 -5.93
CA GLU A 313 7.97 -5.61 -4.77
C GLU A 313 8.19 -6.32 -3.42
N ILE A 314 7.75 -7.58 -3.30
CA ILE A 314 7.99 -8.39 -2.10
C ILE A 314 9.48 -8.71 -1.93
N LEU A 315 10.17 -9.06 -3.01
CA LEU A 315 11.57 -9.53 -2.96
C LEU A 315 12.58 -8.40 -2.85
N SER A 316 12.33 -7.24 -3.47
CA SER A 316 13.22 -6.08 -3.43
C SER A 316 12.92 -5.13 -2.27
N GLY A 317 11.70 -5.16 -1.72
CA GLY A 317 11.25 -4.20 -0.71
C GLY A 317 11.03 -2.78 -1.25
N GLU A 318 11.17 -2.57 -2.56
CA GLU A 318 11.02 -1.27 -3.23
C GLU A 318 9.74 -1.27 -4.07
N LYS A 319 8.95 -0.20 -3.96
CA LYS A 319 7.74 -0.04 -4.76
C LYS A 319 8.11 0.36 -6.18
N VAL A 320 7.63 -0.40 -7.16
CA VAL A 320 7.87 -0.09 -8.57
C VAL A 320 6.91 1.03 -8.98
N ASP A 321 7.43 2.25 -9.06
CA ASP A 321 6.69 3.44 -9.51
C ASP A 321 6.28 3.32 -10.98
N GLU A 322 4.96 3.24 -11.23
CA GLU A 322 4.40 3.11 -12.59
C GLU A 322 4.70 4.32 -13.48
N GLU A 323 4.80 5.51 -12.88
CA GLU A 323 5.07 6.75 -13.62
C GLU A 323 6.51 6.81 -14.14
N LYS A 324 7.49 6.27 -13.41
CA LYS A 324 8.87 6.15 -13.90
C LYS A 324 8.95 5.15 -15.06
N SER A 325 8.32 3.99 -14.93
CA SER A 325 8.36 2.94 -15.97
C SER A 325 7.72 3.34 -17.31
N LYS A 326 6.83 4.34 -17.35
CA LYS A 326 6.24 4.86 -18.61
C LYS A 326 7.10 5.91 -19.32
N LEU A 327 8.07 6.50 -18.61
CA LEU A 327 8.94 7.56 -19.13
C LEU A 327 10.26 7.01 -19.68
N ASP A 328 10.58 5.75 -19.38
CA ASP A 328 11.83 5.08 -19.76
C ASP A 328 11.59 3.94 -20.79
N LEU A 329 10.68 4.13 -21.76
CA LEU A 329 10.60 3.18 -22.89
C LEU A 329 11.79 3.44 -23.83
N ASP A 330 12.60 2.41 -24.05
CA ASP A 330 13.74 2.48 -24.97
C ASP A 330 13.21 2.80 -26.38
N PRO A 331 13.84 3.71 -27.16
CA PRO A 331 13.50 3.93 -28.56
C PRO A 331 13.29 2.65 -29.39
N ASP A 332 14.01 1.57 -29.08
CA ASP A 332 13.87 0.28 -29.74
C ASP A 332 12.53 -0.42 -29.40
N GLU A 333 12.09 -0.38 -28.14
CA GLU A 333 10.78 -0.93 -27.71
C GLU A 333 9.61 -0.16 -28.33
N LEU A 334 9.76 1.16 -28.51
CA LEU A 334 8.77 2.00 -29.17
C LEU A 334 8.64 1.66 -30.66
N MET A 335 9.77 1.34 -31.32
CA MET A 335 9.80 0.91 -32.72
C MET A 335 9.07 -0.42 -32.90
N GLU A 336 9.33 -1.41 -32.03
CA GLU A 336 8.60 -2.69 -32.05
C GLU A 336 7.08 -2.49 -31.87
N MET A 337 6.67 -1.58 -30.98
CA MET A 337 5.25 -1.26 -30.80
C MET A 337 4.63 -0.64 -32.06
N MET A 338 5.37 0.21 -32.77
CA MET A 338 4.91 0.81 -34.03
C MET A 338 4.78 -0.24 -35.14
N GLU A 339 5.75 -1.14 -35.27
CA GLU A 339 5.70 -2.24 -36.25
C GLU A 339 4.52 -3.19 -36.01
N TRP A 340 4.22 -3.52 -34.74
CA TRP A 340 3.05 -4.33 -34.41
C TRP A 340 1.74 -3.63 -34.73
N ASN A 341 1.65 -2.32 -34.48
CA ASN A 341 0.46 -1.54 -34.81
C ASN A 341 0.25 -1.43 -36.34
N GLU A 342 1.33 -1.31 -37.11
CA GLU A 342 1.29 -1.32 -38.58
C GLU A 342 0.85 -2.70 -39.11
N LYS A 343 1.46 -3.78 -38.61
CA LYS A 343 1.06 -5.16 -38.93
C LYS A 343 -0.42 -5.41 -38.65
N VAL A 344 -0.94 -4.96 -37.51
CA VAL A 344 -2.37 -5.11 -37.18
C VAL A 344 -3.27 -4.25 -38.08
N ALA A 345 -2.80 -3.08 -38.51
CA ALA A 345 -3.54 -2.20 -39.40
C ALA A 345 -3.64 -2.74 -40.85
N ASP A 346 -2.64 -3.51 -41.29
CA ASP A 346 -2.59 -4.14 -42.63
C ASP A 346 -3.44 -5.42 -42.73
N LEU A 347 -4.02 -5.91 -41.62
CA LEU A 347 -4.87 -7.11 -41.60
C LEU A 347 -6.32 -6.77 -41.94
N ASP A 348 -6.77 -7.23 -43.11
CA ASP A 348 -8.15 -7.03 -43.60
C ASP A 348 -9.10 -8.20 -43.24
N SER A 349 -8.56 -9.36 -42.85
CA SER A 349 -9.33 -10.59 -42.60
C SER A 349 -9.34 -10.98 -41.12
N LYS A 350 -10.51 -11.42 -40.63
CA LYS A 350 -10.69 -11.94 -39.27
C LYS A 350 -9.83 -13.18 -38.99
N ASP A 351 -9.64 -14.05 -39.99
CA ASP A 351 -8.87 -15.28 -39.84
C ASP A 351 -7.36 -14.98 -39.67
N GLN A 352 -6.86 -13.98 -40.40
CA GLN A 352 -5.47 -13.53 -40.27
C GLN A 352 -5.21 -12.86 -38.91
N LEU A 353 -6.19 -12.11 -38.39
CA LEU A 353 -6.12 -11.52 -37.05
C LEU A 353 -6.07 -12.59 -35.95
N GLU A 354 -6.84 -13.68 -36.08
CA GLU A 354 -6.81 -14.80 -35.14
C GLU A 354 -5.46 -15.55 -35.17
N GLU A 355 -4.83 -15.69 -36.34
CA GLU A 355 -3.50 -16.28 -36.50
C GLU A 355 -2.39 -15.42 -35.87
N GLU A 356 -2.41 -14.10 -36.10
CA GLU A 356 -1.45 -13.18 -35.48
C GLU A 356 -1.63 -13.11 -33.96
N LEU A 357 -2.87 -13.13 -33.45
CA LEU A 357 -3.15 -13.23 -32.03
C LEU A 357 -2.56 -14.51 -31.41
N GLN A 358 -2.64 -15.64 -32.10
CA GLN A 358 -2.01 -16.88 -31.64
C GLN A 358 -0.48 -16.77 -31.64
N THR A 359 0.10 -16.16 -32.66
CA THR A 359 1.56 -15.94 -32.74
C THR A 359 2.06 -15.08 -31.58
N VAL A 360 1.38 -13.96 -31.31
CA VAL A 360 1.66 -13.08 -30.16
C VAL A 360 1.52 -13.84 -28.85
N GLN A 361 0.42 -14.60 -28.68
CA GLN A 361 0.20 -15.37 -27.45
C GLN A 361 1.31 -16.39 -27.22
N THR A 362 1.78 -17.05 -28.28
CA THR A 362 2.87 -18.03 -28.20
C THR A 362 4.20 -17.36 -27.79
N SER A 363 4.46 -16.15 -28.28
CA SER A 363 5.63 -15.35 -27.87
C SER A 363 5.52 -14.91 -26.40
N ILE A 364 4.36 -14.44 -25.98
CA ILE A 364 4.09 -14.10 -24.57
C ILE A 364 4.32 -15.32 -23.67
N ASP A 365 3.80 -16.49 -24.05
CA ASP A 365 3.93 -17.71 -23.23
C ASP A 365 5.40 -18.16 -23.11
N LYS A 366 6.22 -17.97 -24.15
CA LYS A 366 7.67 -18.22 -24.11
C LYS A 366 8.38 -17.28 -23.13
N GLU A 367 8.08 -15.99 -23.17
CA GLU A 367 8.66 -15.00 -22.25
C GLU A 367 8.20 -15.22 -20.80
N LEU A 368 6.93 -15.58 -20.60
CA LEU A 368 6.45 -15.94 -19.27
C LEU A 368 7.15 -17.21 -18.73
N ALA A 369 7.47 -18.16 -19.59
CA ALA A 369 8.22 -19.36 -19.21
C ALA A 369 9.70 -19.04 -18.90
N SER A 370 10.34 -18.13 -19.64
CA SER A 370 11.71 -17.67 -19.35
C SER A 370 11.77 -16.93 -18.00
N LEU A 371 10.84 -16.01 -17.76
CA LEU A 371 10.67 -15.30 -16.49
C LEU A 371 10.42 -16.28 -15.34
N GLY A 372 9.54 -17.26 -15.52
CA GLY A 372 9.25 -18.26 -14.50
C GLY A 372 10.47 -19.09 -14.09
N LYS A 373 11.37 -19.40 -15.02
CA LYS A 373 12.66 -20.06 -14.72
C LYS A 373 13.58 -19.13 -13.93
N ALA A 374 13.75 -17.88 -14.38
CA ALA A 374 14.61 -16.91 -13.70
C ALA A 374 14.15 -16.62 -12.25
N PHE A 375 12.84 -16.54 -12.01
CA PHE A 375 12.30 -16.38 -10.66
C PHE A 375 12.57 -17.60 -9.77
N ASN A 376 12.52 -18.82 -10.32
CA ASN A 376 12.81 -20.04 -9.55
C ASN A 376 14.30 -20.14 -9.20
N GLU A 377 15.19 -19.84 -10.15
CA GLU A 377 16.65 -19.85 -9.93
C GLU A 377 17.07 -18.85 -8.84
N ARG A 378 16.55 -17.61 -8.91
CA ARG A 378 16.82 -16.57 -7.90
C ARG A 378 16.27 -16.91 -6.52
N ASN A 379 15.16 -17.64 -6.44
CA ASN A 379 14.55 -18.07 -5.18
C ASN A 379 15.37 -19.19 -4.51
N ASP A 380 16.09 -20.02 -5.28
CA ASP A 380 16.99 -21.05 -4.73
C ASP A 380 18.33 -20.47 -4.24
N GLU A 381 18.86 -19.41 -4.85
CA GLU A 381 20.04 -18.72 -4.32
C GLU A 381 19.75 -17.98 -2.99
N SER A 382 18.55 -17.43 -2.84
CA SER A 382 18.12 -16.73 -1.63
C SER A 382 17.68 -17.67 -0.49
N ARG A 383 17.47 -18.96 -0.77
CA ARG A 383 17.30 -20.02 0.26
C ARG A 383 18.59 -20.36 1.03
N GLY A 384 19.74 -19.80 0.62
CA GLY A 384 20.99 -19.88 1.37
C GLY A 384 21.03 -19.07 2.67
N VAL A 385 20.02 -18.23 2.95
CA VAL A 385 19.89 -17.51 4.22
C VAL A 385 18.66 -18.05 4.96
N SER A 386 18.90 -18.91 5.94
CA SER A 386 17.83 -19.44 6.79
C SER A 386 17.19 -18.30 7.59
N ASN A 387 15.88 -18.10 7.45
CA ASN A 387 15.09 -17.22 8.33
C ASN A 387 14.80 -17.86 9.70
N ASN A 388 15.84 -18.37 10.36
CA ASN A 388 15.84 -18.74 11.77
C ASN A 388 17.15 -18.21 12.40
N PRO A 389 17.09 -17.33 13.42
CA PRO A 389 18.29 -16.98 14.16
C PRO A 389 18.77 -18.21 14.95
N GLY A 390 19.88 -18.83 14.53
CA GLY A 390 20.61 -19.81 15.35
C GLY A 390 21.04 -21.14 14.72
N ALA A 391 20.85 -21.39 13.42
CA ALA A 391 21.30 -22.66 12.81
C ALA A 391 22.59 -22.48 11.99
N ILE A 392 23.75 -22.74 12.59
CA ILE A 392 25.01 -22.93 11.86
C ILE A 392 24.91 -24.26 11.11
N VAL A 393 24.62 -24.22 9.81
CA VAL A 393 24.68 -25.41 8.95
C VAL A 393 26.12 -25.59 8.48
N MET A 394 26.83 -26.52 9.12
CA MET A 394 28.06 -27.08 8.57
C MET A 394 27.76 -27.72 7.21
N LYS A 395 28.31 -27.15 6.13
CA LYS A 395 28.23 -27.73 4.79
C LYS A 395 28.94 -29.09 4.80
N ARG A 396 28.19 -30.19 4.73
CA ARG A 396 28.72 -31.48 4.28
C ARG A 396 28.85 -31.41 2.76
N THR A 397 30.08 -31.47 2.27
CA THR A 397 30.38 -31.64 0.85
C THR A 397 29.87 -33.00 0.36
N PRO A 398 29.27 -33.09 -0.84
CA PRO A 398 28.87 -34.36 -1.44
C PRO A 398 30.12 -35.21 -1.76
N SER A 399 30.01 -36.52 -1.55
CA SER A 399 31.13 -37.47 -1.54
C SER A 399 31.68 -37.86 -2.92
N SER A 400 31.38 -37.11 -3.99
CA SER A 400 31.71 -37.51 -5.37
C SER A 400 32.89 -36.78 -6.02
N GLU A 401 33.59 -35.87 -5.33
CA GLU A 401 34.76 -35.15 -5.89
C GLU A 401 36.08 -35.40 -5.16
N LYS A 402 36.18 -36.47 -4.36
CA LYS A 402 37.42 -36.83 -3.63
C LYS A 402 38.44 -37.65 -4.42
N SER A 403 38.26 -37.82 -5.72
CA SER A 403 39.05 -38.81 -6.49
C SER A 403 39.58 -38.28 -7.81
N LEU A 404 40.17 -37.08 -7.86
CA LEU A 404 40.98 -36.68 -9.01
C LEU A 404 42.04 -35.62 -8.69
N ALA A 405 42.89 -35.86 -7.68
CA ALA A 405 44.19 -35.20 -7.55
C ALA A 405 45.09 -35.93 -6.54
N ARG A 406 45.52 -37.15 -6.87
CA ARG A 406 46.75 -37.71 -6.29
C ARG A 406 47.90 -37.30 -7.20
N GLY A 407 48.86 -36.53 -6.66
CA GLY A 407 50.21 -36.50 -7.22
C GLY A 407 50.93 -35.16 -7.15
N ARG A 408 51.51 -34.83 -5.99
CA ARG A 408 52.95 -34.55 -5.84
C ARG A 408 53.30 -34.37 -4.36
N VAL A 409 54.21 -35.21 -3.92
CA VAL A 409 54.88 -35.16 -2.62
C VAL A 409 56.09 -34.24 -2.77
N MET A 410 56.38 -33.40 -1.77
CA MET A 410 57.73 -33.18 -1.21
C MET A 410 57.61 -32.38 0.11
N PRO A 411 58.18 -32.87 1.23
CA PRO A 411 58.21 -32.18 2.52
C PRO A 411 59.57 -31.49 2.73
N THR A 412 59.59 -30.29 3.34
CA THR A 412 60.78 -29.79 4.04
C THR A 412 60.41 -28.70 5.05
N ILE A 413 60.52 -29.07 6.34
CA ILE A 413 61.27 -28.39 7.42
C ILE A 413 60.86 -26.95 7.81
N ALA A 414 60.54 -26.81 9.10
CA ALA A 414 60.47 -25.56 9.86
C ALA A 414 61.86 -24.99 10.17
N PRO A 415 61.99 -23.66 10.37
CA PRO A 415 62.74 -23.25 11.55
C PRO A 415 62.21 -21.97 12.26
N PHE A 416 62.40 -22.00 13.58
CA PHE A 416 62.82 -20.92 14.47
C PHE A 416 61.79 -19.96 15.11
N GLU A 417 61.44 -20.33 16.34
CA GLU A 417 61.44 -19.56 17.61
C GLU A 417 61.58 -18.03 17.57
N ALA A 418 60.64 -17.35 18.25
CA ALA A 418 60.95 -16.29 19.22
C ALA A 418 59.72 -16.04 20.12
N GLU A 419 59.87 -16.40 21.40
CA GLU A 419 58.94 -16.11 22.49
C GLU A 419 59.01 -14.63 22.94
N TYR A 420 57.98 -14.27 23.74
CA TYR A 420 57.88 -13.15 24.68
C TYR A 420 57.69 -11.73 24.15
N ALA A 421 56.49 -11.19 24.39
CA ALA A 421 56.33 -9.96 25.19
C ALA A 421 54.87 -9.79 25.64
N ASP A 422 54.74 -9.58 26.94
CA ASP A 422 53.53 -9.28 27.71
C ASP A 422 52.68 -8.11 27.15
N CYS A 423 51.40 -8.12 27.50
CA CYS A 423 50.68 -6.87 27.75
C CYS A 423 49.94 -6.98 29.10
N PRO A 424 50.12 -5.98 30.00
CA PRO A 424 49.64 -6.02 31.38
C PRO A 424 48.15 -5.65 31.51
N VAL A 425 47.57 -6.22 32.57
CA VAL A 425 46.34 -5.91 33.36
C VAL A 425 45.24 -5.10 32.69
#